data_AF-A0A354DK58-F1
#
_entry.id   AF-A0A354DK58-F1
#
_cell.length_a   1.000
_cell.length_b   1.000
_cell.length_c   1.000
_cell.angle_alpha   90.00
_cell.angle_beta   90.00
_cell.angle_gamma   90.00
#
_symmetry.space_group_name_H-M   'P 1'
#
loop_
_entity.id
_entity.type
_entity.pdbx_description
1 polymer ?
#
loop_
_entity_poly.entity_id
_entity_poly.type
_entity_poly.pdbx_seq_one_letter_code
_entity_poly.pdbx_strand_id
1 'polypeptide(L)' 'MISYIVAALLPGILVALIARFSLNIWVGLIASLGVMMAVFDGAYQPLPVIITGVVSGLIGLWIGYKWIKDKSLTK' A
#
# COMPACT_ATOMS: atom_id res chain seq x y z
N MET A 1 -12.64 15.20 -7.18
CA MET A 1 -12.94 13.79 -7.52
C MET A 1 -11.69 12.97 -7.78
N ILE A 2 -10.76 13.41 -8.64
CA ILE A 2 -9.54 12.65 -8.97
C ILE A 2 -8.72 12.29 -7.71
N SER A 3 -8.57 13.21 -6.75
CA SER A 3 -7.81 12.95 -5.51
C SER A 3 -8.36 11.81 -4.66
N TYR A 4 -9.68 11.58 -4.65
CA TYR A 4 -10.30 10.49 -3.89
C TYR A 4 -10.06 9.13 -4.55
N ILE A 5 -10.09 9.08 -5.88
CA ILE A 5 -9.83 7.87 -6.66
C ILE A 5 -8.37 7.44 -6.49
N VAL A 6 -7.45 8.41 -6.55
CA VAL A 6 -6.01 8.17 -6.32
C VAL A 6 -5.78 7.72 -4.87
N ALA A 7 -6.38 8.37 -3.89
CA ALA A 7 -6.24 7.97 -2.49
C ALA A 7 -6.85 6.57 -2.19
N ALA A 8 -7.87 6.14 -2.93
CA ALA A 8 -8.51 4.85 -2.73
C ALA A 8 -7.81 3.69 -3.45
N LEU A 9 -7.09 3.92 -4.54
CA LEU A 9 -6.46 2.84 -5.34
C LEU A 9 -4.95 2.79 -5.21
N LEU A 10 -4.30 3.95 -5.15
CA LEU A 10 -2.84 4.04 -5.15
C LEU A 10 -2.16 3.37 -3.94
N PRO A 11 -2.65 3.51 -2.69
CA PRO A 11 -2.00 2.88 -1.55
C PRO A 11 -1.98 1.35 -1.69
N GLY A 12 -3.12 0.75 -2.07
CA GLY A 12 -3.22 -0.68 -2.27
C GLY A 12 -2.30 -1.20 -3.39
N ILE A 13 -2.23 -0.49 -4.51
CA ILE A 13 -1.36 -0.86 -5.64
C ILE A 13 0.11 -0.76 -5.23
N LEU A 14 0.51 0.31 -4.54
CA LEU A 14 1.88 0.51 -4.08
C LEU A 14 2.31 -0.59 -3.10
N VAL A 15 1.49 -0.90 -2.10
CA VAL A 15 1.78 -1.99 -1.17
C VAL A 15 1.98 -3.31 -1.91
N ALA A 16 1.06 -3.67 -2.81
CA ALA A 16 1.11 -4.93 -3.54
C ALA A 16 2.35 -5.05 -4.45
N LEU A 17 2.69 -3.97 -5.17
CA LEU A 17 3.85 -3.95 -6.07
C LEU A 17 5.18 -3.98 -5.30
N ILE A 18 5.31 -3.16 -4.25
CA ILE A 18 6.55 -3.10 -3.48
C ILE A 18 6.74 -4.40 -2.68
N ALA A 19 5.68 -4.95 -2.09
CA ALA A 19 5.73 -6.24 -1.42
C ALA A 19 6.18 -7.34 -2.41
N ARG A 20 5.64 -7.35 -3.64
CA ARG A 20 6.04 -8.31 -4.69
C ARG A 20 7.51 -8.18 -5.07
N PHE A 21 8.03 -6.95 -5.19
CA PHE A 21 9.42 -6.71 -5.59
C PHE A 21 10.41 -7.04 -4.48
N SER A 22 10.11 -6.63 -3.25
CA SER A 22 10.96 -6.88 -2.08
C SER A 22 10.84 -8.30 -1.52
N LEU A 23 9.84 -9.07 -1.97
CA LEU A 23 9.43 -10.35 -1.39
C LEU A 23 9.24 -10.30 0.14
N ASN A 24 8.99 -9.09 0.66
CA ASN A 24 8.84 -8.84 2.09
C ASN A 24 7.66 -7.90 2.30
N ILE A 25 6.67 -8.39 3.03
CA ILE A 25 5.42 -7.67 3.24
C ILE A 25 5.60 -6.40 4.08
N TRP A 26 6.56 -6.41 5.01
CA TRP A 26 6.88 -5.28 5.87
C TRP A 26 7.53 -4.15 5.08
N VAL A 27 8.41 -4.48 4.14
CA VAL A 27 9.02 -3.50 3.24
C VAL A 27 7.95 -2.87 2.35
N GLY A 28 7.01 -3.66 1.83
CA GLY A 28 5.86 -3.16 1.08
C GLY A 28 5.00 -2.17 1.87
N LEU A 29 4.70 -2.48 3.12
CA LEU A 29 3.90 -1.61 3.99
C LEU A 29 4.64 -0.32 4.39
N ILE A 30 5.90 -0.43 4.82
CA ILE A 30 6.67 0.74 5.27
C ILE A 30 6.95 1.69 4.09
N ALA A 31 7.35 1.16 2.94
CA ALA A 31 7.66 1.98 1.77
C ALA A 31 6.40 2.68 1.22
N SER A 32 5.26 1.99 1.19
CA SER A 32 3.99 2.60 0.76
C SER A 32 3.51 3.68 1.72
N LEU A 33 3.66 3.49 3.04
CA LEU A 33 3.40 4.55 4.03
C LEU A 33 4.33 5.75 3.82
N GLY A 34 5.63 5.51 3.58
CA GLY A 34 6.59 6.57 3.28
C GLY A 34 6.22 7.36 2.02
N VAL A 35 5.81 6.68 0.95
CA VAL A 35 5.34 7.32 -0.29
C VAL A 35 4.04 8.12 -0.06
N MET A 36 3.09 7.58 0.70
CA MET A 36 1.86 8.27 1.08
C MET A 36 2.15 9.56 1.88
N MET A 37 3.10 9.52 2.81
CA MET A 37 3.47 10.69 3.60
C MET A 37 4.25 11.72 2.78
N ALA A 38 5.22 11.30 1.96
CA ALA A 38 6.11 12.21 1.23
C ALA A 38 5.50 12.79 -0.05
N VAL A 39 4.66 12.04 -0.77
CA VAL A 39 4.13 12.44 -2.08
C VAL A 39 2.73 13.04 -2.00
N PHE A 40 1.95 12.66 -0.99
CA PHE A 40 0.52 13.02 -0.91
C PHE A 40 0.16 13.86 0.32
N ASP A 41 1.15 14.37 1.07
CA ASP A 41 0.94 15.08 2.33
C ASP A 41 -0.03 14.30 3.24
N GLY A 42 0.18 12.98 3.36
CA GLY A 42 -0.79 12.08 3.97
C GLY A 42 -1.27 12.47 5.37
N ALA A 43 -0.45 13.19 6.14
CA ALA A 43 -0.80 13.69 7.47
C ALA A 43 -1.78 14.89 7.47
N TYR A 44 -1.87 15.63 6.37
CA TYR A 44 -2.71 16.82 6.23
C TYR A 44 -4.01 16.55 5.44
N GLN A 45 -4.24 15.30 5.04
CA GLN A 45 -5.44 14.93 4.29
C GLN A 45 -6.69 14.83 5.18
N PRO A 46 -7.89 15.07 4.62
CA PRO A 46 -9.13 14.93 5.37
C PRO A 46 -9.33 13.49 5.84
N LEU A 47 -9.87 13.32 7.06
CA LEU A 47 -10.14 12.02 7.72
C LEU A 47 -10.74 10.94 6.79
N PRO A 48 -11.78 11.22 5.97
CA PRO A 48 -12.33 10.23 5.05
C PRO A 48 -11.29 9.68 4.06
N VAL A 49 -10.39 10.54 3.59
CA VAL A 49 -9.36 10.16 2.61
C VAL A 49 -8.29 9.27 3.24
N ILE A 50 -7.89 9.60 4.47
CA ILE A 50 -6.99 8.78 5.28
C ILE A 50 -7.59 7.38 5.50
N ILE A 51 -8.86 7.30 5.91
CA ILE A 51 -9.55 6.02 6.12
C ILE A 51 -9.59 5.21 4.83
N THR A 52 -9.95 5.82 3.70
CA THR A 52 -9.95 5.11 2.40
C THR A 52 -8.55 4.64 2.01
N GLY A 53 -7.52 5.43 2.31
CA GLY A 53 -6.12 5.07 2.05
C GLY A 53 -5.65 3.89 2.89
N VAL A 54 -6.01 3.86 4.18
CA VAL A 54 -5.71 2.75 5.09
C VAL A 54 -6.41 1.47 4.65
N VAL A 55 -7.71 1.52 4.35
CA VAL A 55 -8.48 0.35 3.88
C VAL A 55 -7.89 -0.20 2.57
N SER A 56 -7.55 0.70 1.63
CA SER A 56 -6.88 0.32 0.39
C SER A 56 -5.52 -0.32 0.63
N GLY A 57 -4.72 0.25 1.53
CA GLY A 57 -3.41 -0.30 1.92
C GLY A 57 -3.52 -1.69 2.52
N LEU A 58 -4.53 -1.96 3.36
CA LEU A 58 -4.79 -3.29 3.93
C LEU A 58 -5.18 -4.31 2.84
N ILE A 59 -6.00 -3.91 1.87
CA ILE A 59 -6.36 -4.76 0.73
C ILE A 59 -5.11 -5.07 -0.12
N GLY A 60 -4.29 -4.05 -0.40
CA GLY A 60 -3.02 -4.21 -1.10
C GLY A 60 -2.03 -5.12 -0.36
N LEU A 61 -2.00 -5.03 0.97
CA LEU A 61 -1.20 -5.92 1.82
C LEU A 61 -1.68 -7.35 1.72
N TRP A 62 -3.00 -7.59 1.77
CA TRP A 62 -3.56 -8.93 1.62
C TRP A 62 -3.26 -9.53 0.24
N ILE A 63 -3.37 -8.74 -0.83
CA ILE A 63 -3.01 -9.15 -2.20
C ILE A 63 -1.50 -9.45 -2.29
N GLY A 64 -0.65 -8.54 -1.78
CA GLY A 64 0.79 -8.72 -1.74
C GLY A 64 1.21 -9.96 -0.94
N TYR A 65 0.56 -10.20 0.20
CA TYR A 65 0.75 -11.42 1.00
C TYR A 65 0.43 -12.67 0.18
N LYS A 66 -0.73 -12.69 -0.48
CA LYS A 66 -1.15 -13.84 -1.29
C LYS A 66 -0.16 -14.11 -2.43
N TRP A 67 0.41 -13.07 -3.04
CA TRP A 67 1.42 -13.20 -4.10
C TRP A 67 2.79 -13.69 -3.63
N ILE A 68 3.17 -13.40 -2.38
CA ILE A 68 4.46 -13.81 -1.81
C ILE A 68 4.35 -15.16 -1.11
N LYS A 69 3.18 -15.50 -0.54
CA LYS A 69 2.95 -16.75 0.20
C LYS A 69 3.25 -18.00 -0.64
N ASP A 70 2.98 -17.95 -1.94
CA ASP A 70 3.26 -19.07 -2.86
C ASP A 70 4.70 -19.05 -3.42
N LYS A 71 5.48 -18.00 -3.12
CA LYS A 71 6.88 -17.87 -3.50
C LYS A 71 7.78 -18.07 -2.27
N SER A 72 8.10 -19.33 -1.98
CA SER A 72 9.13 -19.67 -1.00
C SER A 72 10.48 -19.12 -1.43
N LEU A 73 11.06 -18.23 -0.62
CA LEU A 73 12.45 -17.78 -0.74
C LEU A 73 13.47 -18.82 -0.26
N THR A 74 12.98 -19.92 0.34
CA THR A 74 13.78 -21.08 0.73
C THR A 74 13.48 -22.24 -0.21
N LYS A 75 14.44 -22.54 -1.08
CA LYS A 75 14.68 -23.91 -1.56
C LYS A 75 15.54 -24.61 -0.52
#